data_AF-A0ABD1DUL0-F1
#
_entry.id   AF-A0ABD1DUL0-F1
#
_cell.length_a   1.000
_cell.length_b   1.000
_cell.length_c   1.000
_cell.angle_alpha   90.00
_cell.angle_beta   90.00
_cell.angle_gamma   90.00
#
_symmetry.space_group_name_H-M   'P 1'
#
loop_
_entity.id
_entity.type
_entity.pdbx_description
1 polymer ?
#
loop_
_entity_poly.entity_id
_entity_poly.type
_entity_poly.pdbx_seq_one_letter_code
_entity_poly.pdbx_strand_id
1 'polypeptide(L)'
;MKTKEAGPSRLADRLAAAAADANCICRRPETNVVCGNCSAKFFGRVQRTCPSHTHVIYLLDYGYCPKCKAPWRSLEGAVGGRNV
;
A
#
# COMPACT_ATOMS: atom_id res chain seq x y z
N MET A 1 -22.90 -37.08 -20.19
CA MET A 1 -22.47 -36.30 -19.00
C MET A 1 -22.05 -34.92 -19.50
N LYS A 2 -22.78 -33.84 -19.17
CA LYS A 2 -22.40 -32.47 -19.57
C LYS A 2 -21.80 -31.78 -18.36
N THR A 3 -20.50 -31.52 -18.38
CA THR A 3 -19.82 -30.68 -17.38
C THR A 3 -20.33 -29.26 -17.52
N LYS A 4 -20.85 -28.69 -16.43
CA LYS A 4 -21.22 -27.27 -16.38
C LYS A 4 -19.93 -26.51 -16.08
N GLU A 5 -19.34 -25.93 -17.11
CA GLU A 5 -18.21 -25.01 -16.97
C GLU A 5 -18.70 -23.80 -16.16
N ALA A 6 -18.15 -23.60 -14.96
CA ALA A 6 -18.43 -22.44 -14.14
C ALA A 6 -17.75 -21.23 -14.80
N GLY A 7 -18.51 -20.36 -15.47
CA GLY A 7 -18.01 -19.11 -16.03
C GLY A 7 -17.31 -18.24 -14.97
N PRO A 8 -16.36 -17.37 -15.35
CA PRO A 8 -15.56 -16.61 -14.41
C PRO A 8 -16.49 -15.86 -13.46
N SER A 9 -16.32 -16.11 -12.16
CA SER A 9 -17.15 -15.48 -11.15
C SER A 9 -17.04 -13.95 -11.33
N ARG A 10 -18.17 -13.24 -11.35
CA ARG A 10 -18.20 -11.76 -11.41
C ARG A 10 -17.30 -11.08 -10.36
N LEU A 11 -16.95 -11.80 -9.30
CA LEU A 11 -16.00 -11.36 -8.27
C LEU A 11 -14.57 -11.30 -8.80
N ALA A 12 -14.14 -12.29 -9.59
CA ALA A 12 -12.83 -12.31 -10.23
C ALA A 12 -12.67 -11.15 -11.23
N ASP A 13 -13.70 -10.87 -12.03
CA ASP A 13 -13.69 -9.75 -12.98
C ASP A 13 -13.57 -8.40 -12.28
N ARG A 14 -14.28 -8.21 -11.16
CA ARG A 14 -14.18 -6.98 -10.33
C ARG A 14 -12.82 -6.83 -9.67
N LEU A 15 -12.21 -7.93 -9.23
CA LEU A 15 -10.87 -7.92 -8.63
C LEU A 15 -9.78 -7.61 -9.65
N ALA A 16 -9.93 -8.08 -10.89
CA ALA A 16 -9.06 -7.79 -12.01
C ALA A 16 -9.19 -6.33 -12.48
N ALA A 17 -10.42 -5.81 -12.59
CA ALA A 17 -10.65 -4.40 -12.93
C ALA A 17 -10.02 -3.45 -11.92
N ALA A 18 -10.11 -3.75 -10.62
CA ALA A 18 -9.45 -2.95 -9.57
C ALA A 18 -7.90 -3.03 -9.59
N ALA A 19 -7.32 -4.00 -10.32
CA ALA A 19 -5.88 -4.12 -10.52
C ALA A 19 -5.41 -3.55 -11.87
N ALA A 20 -6.33 -3.20 -12.78
CA ALA A 20 -6.03 -2.74 -14.14
C ALA A 20 -5.66 -1.25 -14.21
N ASP A 21 -5.82 -0.49 -13.12
CA ASP A 21 -5.34 0.88 -13.06
C ASP A 21 -3.81 0.91 -12.97
N ALA A 22 -3.15 1.17 -14.10
CA ALA A 22 -1.70 1.25 -14.20
C ALA A 22 -1.06 2.24 -13.21
N ASN A 23 -1.82 3.25 -12.76
CA ASN A 23 -1.37 4.26 -11.80
C ASN A 23 -1.79 3.97 -10.35
N CYS A 24 -2.50 2.86 -10.09
CA CYS A 24 -2.98 2.53 -8.76
C CYS A 24 -1.85 1.99 -7.87
N ILE A 25 -1.72 2.59 -6.69
CA ILE A 25 -0.68 2.26 -5.70
C ILE A 25 -1.30 1.77 -4.37
N CYS A 26 -2.57 1.41 -4.39
CA CYS A 26 -3.33 0.97 -3.22
C CYS A 26 -2.84 -0.36 -2.63
N ARG A 27 -2.43 -1.31 -3.49
CA ARG A 27 -1.98 -2.65 -3.10
C ARG A 27 -0.48 -2.75 -2.81
N ARG A 28 0.18 -1.63 -2.48
CA ARG A 28 1.60 -1.65 -2.08
C ARG A 28 1.78 -2.53 -0.84
N PRO A 29 2.83 -3.37 -0.79
CA PRO A 29 3.10 -4.17 0.39
C PRO A 29 3.41 -3.27 1.61
N GLU A 30 3.05 -3.76 2.78
CA GLU A 30 3.46 -3.19 4.07
C GLU A 30 4.90 -3.63 4.36
N THR A 31 5.70 -2.72 4.90
CA THR A 31 7.12 -2.95 5.19
C THR A 31 7.49 -2.41 6.58
N ASN A 32 8.75 -2.57 6.98
CA ASN A 32 9.24 -1.89 8.18
C ASN A 32 9.53 -0.43 7.83
N VAL A 33 8.99 0.50 8.60
CA VAL A 33 9.27 1.93 8.47
C VAL A 33 10.21 2.34 9.60
N VAL A 34 11.26 3.08 9.23
CA VAL A 34 12.23 3.66 10.16
C VAL A 34 12.06 5.17 10.15
N CYS A 35 12.00 5.78 11.34
CA CYS A 35 12.00 7.23 11.46
C CYS A 35 13.45 7.76 11.49
N GLY A 36 13.84 8.58 10.51
CA GLY A 36 15.15 9.23 10.47
C GLY A 36 15.37 10.27 11.59
N ASN A 37 14.31 10.74 12.24
CA ASN A 37 14.42 11.73 13.33
C ASN A 37 14.66 11.09 14.72
N CYS A 38 13.98 9.97 15.03
CA CYS A 38 14.02 9.37 16.37
C CYS A 38 14.40 7.88 16.38
N SER A 39 14.82 7.35 15.23
CA SER A 39 15.23 5.95 14.99
C SER A 39 14.21 4.88 15.40
N ALA A 40 12.95 5.26 15.63
CA ALA A 40 11.87 4.32 15.90
C ALA A 40 11.57 3.46 14.68
N LYS A 41 11.37 2.16 14.91
CA LYS A 41 10.99 1.17 13.90
C LYS A 41 9.57 0.71 14.16
N PHE A 42 8.74 0.64 13.14
CA PHE A 42 7.35 0.20 13.24
C PHE A 42 6.88 -0.43 11.92
N PHE A 43 5.85 -1.26 11.98
CA PHE A 43 5.31 -1.95 10.81
C PHE A 43 4.21 -1.14 10.13
N GLY A 44 4.27 -1.03 8.81
CA GLY A 44 3.29 -0.35 7.98
C GLY A 44 3.91 0.23 6.72
N ARG A 45 3.48 1.40 6.29
CA ARG A 45 4.09 2.09 5.14
C ARG A 45 3.91 3.58 5.25
N VAL A 46 4.73 4.32 4.51
CA VAL A 46 4.63 5.79 4.46
C VAL A 46 3.37 6.16 3.67
N GLN A 47 2.53 7.01 4.26
CA GLN A 47 1.28 7.45 3.63
C GLN A 47 1.54 8.10 2.28
N ARG A 48 0.86 7.64 1.23
CA ARG A 48 0.91 8.21 -0.11
C ARG A 48 -0.47 8.16 -0.77
N THR A 49 -0.96 9.31 -1.21
CA THR A 49 -2.23 9.43 -1.95
C THR A 49 -2.14 8.67 -3.27
N CYS A 50 -3.12 7.81 -3.52
CA CYS A 50 -3.23 7.10 -4.79
C CYS A 50 -3.81 8.04 -5.86
N PRO A 51 -3.20 8.17 -7.05
CA PRO A 51 -3.74 9.03 -8.10
C PRO A 51 -5.06 8.50 -8.69
N SER A 52 -5.27 7.18 -8.69
CA SER A 52 -6.55 6.57 -9.10
C SER A 52 -7.62 6.61 -8.00
N HIS A 53 -7.19 6.64 -6.72
CA HIS A 53 -8.08 6.49 -5.57
C HIS A 53 -7.75 7.54 -4.50
N THR A 54 -8.15 8.79 -4.74
CA THR A 54 -7.79 9.95 -3.91
C THR A 54 -8.40 9.93 -2.50
N HIS A 55 -9.51 9.22 -2.31
CA HIS A 55 -10.27 9.18 -1.05
C HIS A 55 -10.05 7.91 -0.22
N VAL A 56 -9.09 7.06 -0.61
CA VAL A 56 -8.81 5.81 0.12
C VAL A 56 -7.69 6.03 1.12
N ILE A 57 -7.95 5.68 2.37
CA ILE A 57 -6.99 5.64 3.47
C ILE A 57 -6.86 4.21 3.98
N TYR A 58 -5.65 3.84 4.36
CA TYR A 58 -5.34 2.54 4.93
C TYR A 58 -4.86 2.70 6.37
N LEU A 59 -5.22 1.73 7.22
CA LEU A 59 -4.93 1.77 8.66
C LEU A 59 -3.44 1.90 8.97
N LEU A 60 -2.56 1.29 8.17
CA LEU A 60 -1.11 1.26 8.36
C LEU A 60 -0.34 2.23 7.45
N ASP A 61 -1.04 3.22 6.86
CA ASP A 61 -0.41 4.34 6.16
C ASP A 61 -0.07 5.45 7.17
N TYR A 62 1.21 5.59 7.50
CA TYR A 62 1.67 6.58 8.47
C TYR A 62 2.06 7.89 7.79
N GLY A 63 1.33 8.97 8.09
CA GLY A 63 1.69 10.34 7.72
C GLY A 63 2.66 11.02 8.69
N TYR A 64 2.84 10.43 9.89
CA TYR A 64 3.70 10.94 10.95
C TYR A 64 4.30 9.77 11.74
N CYS A 65 5.47 9.98 12.33
CA CYS A 65 6.07 9.01 13.24
C CYS A 65 5.16 8.78 14.46
N PRO A 66 4.81 7.55 14.83
CA PRO A 66 3.96 7.29 16.00
C PRO A 66 4.62 7.77 17.31
N LYS A 67 5.96 7.73 17.39
CA LYS A 67 6.76 8.08 18.57
C LYS A 67 7.02 9.59 18.71
N CYS A 68 7.64 10.21 17.71
CA CYS A 68 8.09 11.62 17.81
C CYS A 68 7.25 12.60 16.98
N LYS A 69 6.20 12.13 16.31
CA LYS A 69 5.32 12.93 15.43
C LYS A 69 6.02 13.68 14.30
N ALA A 70 7.28 13.31 13.98
CA ALA A 70 7.97 13.82 12.80
C ALA A 70 7.15 13.53 11.53
N PRO A 71 7.16 14.42 10.52
CA PRO A 71 6.36 14.28 9.32
C PRO A 71 6.80 13.08 8.47
N TRP A 72 5.95 12.66 7.53
CA TRP A 72 6.20 11.54 6.61
C TRP A 72 7.54 11.62 5.86
N ARG A 73 8.08 12.83 5.63
CA ARG A 73 9.40 13.05 4.99
C ARG A 73 10.55 12.46 5.79
N SER A 74 10.38 12.31 7.10
CA SER A 74 11.34 11.68 8.01
C SER A 74 11.06 10.20 8.21
N LEU A 75 10.15 9.61 7.44
CA LEU A 75 9.82 8.19 7.49
C LEU A 75 10.37 7.50 6.24
N GLU A 76 11.19 6.48 6.46
CA GLU A 76 11.81 5.70 5.41
C GLU A 76 11.19 4.31 5.45
N GLY A 77 10.42 3.95 4.42
CA GLY A 77 10.01 2.57 4.23
C GLY A 77 11.22 1.75 3.83
N ALA A 78 11.52 0.69 4.56
CA ALA A 78 12.45 -0.35 4.14
C ALA A 78 11.81 -1.13 2.98
N VAL A 79 11.66 -0.47 1.83
CA VAL A 79 11.46 -1.15 0.57
C VAL A 79 12.78 -1.87 0.32
N GLY A 80 12.76 -3.20 0.32
CA GLY A 80 13.90 -4.00 -0.11
C GLY A 80 14.36 -3.49 -1.48
N GLY A 81 15.59 -2.95 -1.53
CA GLY A 81 16.17 -2.38 -2.74
C GLY A 81 16.26 -0.86 -2.70
N ARG A 82 17.42 -0.37 -2.25
CA ARG A 82 18.01 0.86 -2.77
C ARG A 82 18.10 0.70 -4.29
N ASN A 83 17.36 1.49 -5.06
CA ASN A 83 17.77 1.80 -6.42
C ASN A 83 18.35 3.21 -6.37
N VAL A 84 19.68 3.24 -6.34
CA VAL A 84 20.48 4.29 -6.98
C VAL A 84 20.15 4.34 -8.47
#